data_AF-A0AAV4J6R4-F1
#
_entry.id   AF-A0AAV4J6R4-F1
#
_cell.length_a   1.000
_cell.length_b   1.000
_cell.length_c   1.000
_cell.angle_alpha   90.00
_cell.angle_beta   90.00
_cell.angle_gamma   90.00
#
_symmetry.space_group_name_H-M   'P 1'
#
loop_
_entity.id
_entity.type
_entity.pdbx_description
1 polymer ?
#
loop_
_entity_poly.entity_id
_entity_poly.type
_entity_poly.pdbx_seq_one_letter_code
_entity_poly.pdbx_strand_id
1 'polypeptide(L)'
;MKIGEFTLVVKYHAPLTLVPNVMTARNYCIHDPRVDSELWQLRTILNIKYSTVIKNNALYQKTGKTPISLTILEARWRLFSHILRQAINTPPNVAMTKYFKTEGSKQRGRPKTSIVTTLRRDLKSHNNDHWPTRLHSIKDLDHLRDIAQNIFDWKHLRTSIYRSAQAETSVDVAADGH
;
A
#
# COMPACT_ATOMS: atom_id res chain seq x y z
N MET A 1 -25.32 43.54 -35.60
CA MET A 1 -25.50 42.22 -34.95
C MET A 1 -24.19 41.88 -34.26
N LYS A 2 -24.19 41.83 -32.93
CA LYS A 2 -23.03 41.47 -32.07
C LYS A 2 -22.61 40.04 -32.37
N ILE A 3 -21.30 39.72 -32.32
CA ILE A 3 -20.68 38.85 -31.30
C ILE A 3 -19.20 39.27 -31.18
N GLY A 4 -18.83 39.87 -30.05
CA GLY A 4 -17.44 40.17 -29.70
C GLY A 4 -16.82 38.96 -29.00
N GLU A 5 -15.56 38.68 -29.32
CA GLU A 5 -14.73 37.67 -28.67
C GLU A 5 -14.51 38.06 -27.20
N PHE A 6 -14.94 37.19 -26.27
CA PHE A 6 -14.61 37.30 -24.85
C PHE A 6 -13.34 36.50 -24.56
N THR A 7 -12.19 37.18 -24.49
CA THR A 7 -10.98 36.63 -23.86
C THR A 7 -11.06 36.83 -22.35
N LEU A 8 -11.31 35.75 -21.61
CA LEU A 8 -11.22 35.76 -20.15
C LEU A 8 -9.75 35.77 -19.74
N VAL A 9 -9.25 36.97 -19.41
CA VAL A 9 -7.98 37.16 -18.68
C VAL A 9 -8.20 36.76 -17.23
N VAL A 10 -7.84 35.52 -16.87
CA VAL A 10 -7.76 35.12 -15.46
C VAL A 10 -6.50 35.75 -14.85
N LYS A 11 -6.69 36.88 -14.17
CA LYS A 11 -5.65 37.53 -13.36
C LYS A 11 -5.38 36.66 -12.13
N TYR A 12 -4.28 35.90 -12.13
CA TYR A 12 -3.70 35.37 -10.90
C TYR A 12 -2.79 36.43 -10.29
N HIS A 13 -3.22 37.01 -9.16
CA HIS A 13 -2.36 37.80 -8.28
C HIS A 13 -2.58 37.34 -6.84
N ALA A 14 -1.60 36.64 -6.28
CA ALA A 14 -1.24 36.76 -4.87
C ALA A 14 0.23 36.34 -4.66
N PRO A 15 1.02 37.11 -3.89
CA PRO A 15 2.47 37.13 -3.96
C PRO A 15 3.15 36.11 -3.05
N LEU A 16 4.29 35.60 -3.52
CA LEU A 16 5.24 34.80 -2.76
C LEU A 16 5.92 35.65 -1.68
N THR A 17 5.65 35.39 -0.41
CA THR A 17 6.56 35.75 0.69
C THR A 17 7.06 34.48 1.35
N LEU A 18 8.25 34.10 0.93
CA LEU A 18 9.08 33.05 1.49
C LEU A 18 9.62 33.53 2.84
N VAL A 19 9.13 32.98 3.95
CA VAL A 19 9.83 33.04 5.24
C VAL A 19 10.29 31.61 5.54
N PRO A 20 11.59 31.31 5.52
CA PRO A 20 12.08 29.97 5.78
C PRO A 20 12.12 29.76 7.28
N ASN A 21 11.02 29.25 7.84
CA ASN A 21 11.06 28.75 9.21
C ASN A 21 11.12 27.23 9.18
N VAL A 22 12.20 26.71 9.75
CA VAL A 22 12.53 25.30 9.91
C VAL A 22 11.44 24.65 10.76
N MET A 23 10.40 24.12 10.11
CA MET A 23 9.39 23.26 10.74
C MET A 23 9.47 21.88 10.12
N THR A 24 10.01 20.97 10.93
CA THR A 24 10.24 19.55 10.68
C THR A 24 9.05 18.92 9.96
N ALA A 25 9.22 18.65 8.67
CA ALA A 25 8.24 18.00 7.80
C ALA A 25 8.10 16.51 8.12
N ARG A 26 7.62 16.17 9.33
CA ARG A 26 7.34 14.79 9.72
C ARG A 26 5.87 14.40 9.69
N ASN A 27 4.92 15.33 9.65
CA ASN A 27 3.49 14.98 9.79
C ASN A 27 2.48 15.88 9.03
N TYR A 28 2.89 16.65 8.03
CA TYR A 28 1.91 17.30 7.15
C TYR A 28 1.60 16.39 5.97
N CYS A 29 0.67 15.47 6.20
CA CYS A 29 0.01 14.73 5.14
C CYS A 29 -0.79 15.74 4.30
N ILE A 30 -0.38 15.91 3.03
CA ILE A 30 -1.29 16.33 1.98
C ILE A 30 -2.47 15.36 2.05
N HIS A 31 -3.64 15.85 2.45
CA HIS A 31 -4.86 15.05 2.61
C HIS A 31 -5.11 14.18 1.38
N ASP A 32 -4.96 12.85 1.53
CA ASP A 32 -5.42 11.87 0.53
C ASP A 32 -6.81 11.37 0.96
N PRO A 33 -7.90 11.88 0.35
CA PRO A 33 -9.27 11.58 0.77
C PRO A 33 -9.67 10.10 0.64
N ARG A 34 -8.82 9.24 0.06
CA ARG A 34 -9.09 7.80 -0.07
C ARG A 34 -8.70 6.97 1.15
N VAL A 35 -7.74 7.42 1.95
CA VAL A 35 -7.24 6.68 3.13
C VAL A 35 -7.98 7.10 4.41
N ASP A 36 -8.52 8.30 4.43
CA ASP A 36 -9.07 8.94 5.63
C ASP A 36 -10.54 8.60 5.91
N SER A 37 -11.29 7.98 4.99
CA SER A 37 -12.72 7.74 5.17
C SER A 37 -13.03 6.82 6.35
N GLU A 38 -12.30 5.71 6.51
CA GLU A 38 -12.52 4.76 7.60
C GLU A 38 -12.10 5.35 8.95
N LEU A 39 -10.93 5.95 9.02
CA LEU A 39 -10.42 6.56 10.24
C LEU A 39 -11.32 7.71 10.71
N TRP A 40 -11.82 8.50 9.77
CA TRP A 40 -12.79 9.55 10.05
C TRP A 40 -14.12 8.96 10.57
N GLN A 41 -14.65 7.92 9.94
CA GLN A 41 -15.86 7.24 10.43
C GLN A 41 -15.69 6.72 11.87
N LEU A 42 -14.55 6.09 12.18
CA LEU A 42 -14.26 5.58 13.53
C LEU A 42 -14.15 6.71 14.56
N ARG A 43 -13.54 7.84 14.20
CA ARG A 43 -13.48 9.03 15.07
C ARG A 43 -14.86 9.61 15.34
N THR A 44 -15.71 9.67 14.32
CA THR A 44 -17.09 10.15 14.45
C THR A 44 -17.92 9.27 15.38
N ILE A 45 -17.85 7.94 15.23
CA ILE A 45 -18.57 6.99 16.10
C ILE A 45 -18.11 7.10 17.57
N LEU A 46 -16.82 7.35 17.79
CA LEU A 46 -16.25 7.51 19.13
C LEU A 46 -16.37 8.94 19.68
N ASN A 47 -17.05 9.85 18.98
CA ASN A 47 -17.19 11.27 19.33
C ASN A 47 -15.85 11.97 19.64
N ILE A 48 -14.80 11.59 18.91
CA ILE A 48 -13.45 12.16 19.07
C ILE A 48 -13.42 13.48 18.30
N LYS A 49 -13.28 14.59 19.04
CA LYS A 49 -13.20 15.93 18.45
C LYS A 49 -11.85 16.13 17.74
N TYR A 50 -11.84 16.96 16.70
CA TYR A 50 -10.65 17.26 15.90
C TYR A 50 -9.44 17.76 16.74
N SER A 51 -9.69 18.46 17.85
CA SER A 51 -8.64 18.96 18.74
C SER A 51 -7.94 17.85 19.56
N THR A 52 -8.51 16.66 19.64
CA THR A 52 -7.92 15.54 20.36
C THR A 52 -7.04 14.70 19.44
N VAL A 53 -5.73 14.72 19.70
CA VAL A 53 -4.76 13.94 18.94
C VAL A 53 -4.79 12.50 19.46
N ILE A 54 -5.29 11.58 18.63
CA ILE A 54 -5.28 10.14 18.90
C ILE A 54 -4.58 9.45 17.74
N LYS A 55 -3.54 8.66 18.07
CA LYS A 55 -2.81 7.82 17.11
C LYS A 55 -3.76 6.82 16.47
N ASN A 56 -3.58 6.56 15.18
CA ASN A 56 -4.44 5.64 14.42
C ASN A 56 -4.47 4.23 15.03
N ASN A 57 -3.36 3.74 15.57
CA ASN A 57 -3.33 2.43 16.23
C ASN A 57 -4.19 2.39 17.51
N ALA A 58 -4.11 3.42 18.36
CA ALA A 58 -4.96 3.51 19.54
C ALA A 58 -6.46 3.54 19.18
N LEU A 59 -6.82 4.12 18.04
CA LEU A 59 -8.18 4.10 17.50
C LEU A 59 -8.61 2.68 17.08
N TYR A 60 -7.74 1.93 16.39
CA TYR A 60 -8.00 0.54 16.01
C TYR A 60 -8.09 -0.39 17.22
N GLN A 61 -7.24 -0.21 18.23
CA GLN A 61 -7.30 -0.97 19.49
C GLN A 61 -8.61 -0.73 20.24
N LYS A 62 -9.04 0.54 20.36
CA LYS A 62 -10.32 0.87 21.02
C LYS A 62 -11.54 0.32 20.30
N THR A 63 -11.49 0.22 18.99
CA THR A 63 -12.62 -0.26 18.18
C THR A 63 -12.58 -1.77 17.93
N GLY A 64 -11.48 -2.45 18.29
CA GLY A 64 -11.26 -3.87 17.98
C GLY A 64 -11.19 -4.15 16.47
N LYS A 65 -11.07 -3.12 15.63
CA LYS A 65 -11.07 -3.24 14.16
C LYS A 65 -9.66 -3.40 13.62
N THR A 66 -9.52 -4.27 12.62
CA THR A 66 -8.29 -4.40 11.85
C THR A 66 -8.21 -3.31 10.78
N PRO A 67 -7.06 -2.64 10.60
CA PRO A 67 -6.86 -1.70 9.49
C PRO A 67 -7.18 -2.34 8.13
N ILE A 68 -7.86 -1.61 7.23
CA ILE A 68 -8.17 -2.11 5.88
C ILE A 68 -6.93 -2.49 5.07
N SER A 69 -5.78 -1.86 5.34
CA SER A 69 -4.51 -2.21 4.71
C SER A 69 -4.14 -3.69 4.92
N LEU A 70 -4.39 -4.23 6.12
CA LEU A 70 -4.15 -5.64 6.44
C LEU A 70 -5.15 -6.56 5.74
N THR A 71 -6.42 -6.16 5.67
CA THR A 71 -7.46 -6.90 4.93
C THR A 71 -7.13 -6.98 3.44
N ILE A 72 -6.71 -5.86 2.83
CA ILE A 72 -6.30 -5.81 1.43
C ILE A 72 -5.05 -6.67 1.21
N LEU A 73 -4.08 -6.67 2.14
CA LEU A 73 -2.91 -7.54 2.07
C LEU A 73 -3.33 -9.01 2.06
N GLU A 74 -4.20 -9.44 2.98
CA GLU A 74 -4.64 -10.83 3.04
C GLU A 74 -5.38 -11.25 1.76
N ALA A 75 -6.29 -10.40 1.26
CA ALA A 75 -7.03 -10.65 0.03
C ALA A 75 -6.10 -10.75 -1.19
N ARG A 76 -5.07 -9.89 -1.26
CA ARG A 76 -4.07 -9.89 -2.33
C ARG A 76 -3.27 -11.19 -2.37
N TRP A 77 -2.78 -11.66 -1.23
CA TRP A 77 -2.03 -12.92 -1.14
C TRP A 77 -2.93 -14.15 -1.36
N ARG A 78 -4.21 -14.08 -0.98
CA ARG A 78 -5.21 -15.10 -1.36
C ARG A 78 -5.40 -15.18 -2.87
N LEU A 79 -5.64 -14.05 -3.53
CA LEU A 79 -5.80 -13.98 -4.98
C LEU A 79 -4.54 -14.47 -5.70
N PHE A 80 -3.36 -14.05 -5.23
CA PHE A 80 -2.10 -14.46 -5.83
C PHE A 80 -1.90 -15.98 -5.77
N SER A 81 -2.24 -16.62 -4.66
CA SER A 81 -2.20 -18.09 -4.53
C SER A 81 -3.07 -18.81 -5.56
N HIS A 82 -4.26 -18.26 -5.83
CA HIS A 82 -5.17 -18.82 -6.80
C HIS A 82 -4.58 -18.73 -8.21
N ILE A 83 -3.93 -17.61 -8.54
CA ILE A 83 -3.23 -17.44 -9.83
C ILE A 83 -2.07 -18.44 -9.96
N LEU A 84 -1.25 -18.61 -8.91
CA LEU A 84 -0.09 -19.52 -8.96
C LEU A 84 -0.48 -21.00 -9.08
N ARG A 85 -1.61 -21.40 -8.50
CA ARG A 85 -2.12 -22.79 -8.56
C ARG A 85 -2.78 -23.15 -9.89
N GLN A 86 -3.21 -22.15 -10.65
CA GLN A 86 -3.77 -22.41 -11.98
C GLN A 86 -2.70 -22.93 -12.94
N ALA A 87 -3.15 -23.58 -14.01
CA ALA A 87 -2.26 -24.05 -15.06
C ALA A 87 -1.42 -22.91 -15.68
N ILE A 88 -0.21 -23.23 -16.12
CA ILE A 88 0.77 -22.23 -16.60
C ILE A 88 0.28 -21.49 -17.86
N ASN A 89 -0.57 -22.13 -18.66
CA ASN A 89 -1.17 -21.59 -19.88
C ASN A 89 -2.35 -20.63 -19.64
N THR A 90 -2.77 -20.39 -18.39
CA THR A 90 -3.84 -19.43 -18.13
C THR A 90 -3.37 -17.98 -18.38
N PRO A 91 -4.23 -17.09 -18.89
CA PRO A 91 -3.86 -15.70 -19.15
C PRO A 91 -3.17 -14.97 -17.97
N PRO A 92 -3.61 -15.16 -16.71
CA PRO A 92 -2.92 -14.57 -15.55
C PRO A 92 -1.50 -15.08 -15.35
N ASN A 93 -1.26 -16.39 -15.51
CA ASN A 93 0.07 -16.98 -15.38
C ASN A 93 1.00 -16.54 -16.52
N VAL A 94 0.50 -16.54 -17.76
CA VAL A 94 1.25 -16.07 -18.92
C VAL A 94 1.65 -14.59 -18.74
N ALA A 95 0.73 -13.75 -18.26
CA ALA A 95 1.02 -12.35 -17.95
C ALA A 95 2.08 -12.20 -16.86
N MET A 96 2.02 -13.01 -15.81
CA MET A 96 3.00 -13.01 -14.72
C MET A 96 4.38 -13.44 -15.20
N THR A 97 4.47 -14.56 -15.92
CA THR A 97 5.73 -15.03 -16.52
C THR A 97 6.30 -14.03 -17.52
N LYS A 98 5.45 -13.37 -18.32
CA LYS A 98 5.86 -12.29 -19.24
C LYS A 98 6.43 -11.08 -18.49
N TYR A 99 5.83 -10.70 -17.36
CA TYR A 99 6.31 -9.59 -16.54
C TYR A 99 7.75 -9.83 -16.05
N PHE A 100 8.10 -11.06 -15.66
CA PHE A 100 9.46 -11.40 -15.21
C PHE A 100 10.44 -11.72 -16.35
N LYS A 101 9.96 -12.20 -17.51
CA LYS A 101 10.79 -12.44 -18.70
C LYS A 101 11.17 -11.16 -19.45
N THR A 102 10.30 -10.15 -19.43
CA THR A 102 10.51 -8.94 -20.23
C THR A 102 11.33 -7.94 -19.43
N GLU A 103 12.65 -8.01 -19.56
CA GLU A 103 13.58 -6.98 -19.07
C GLU A 103 13.56 -5.77 -20.03
N GLY A 104 12.41 -5.08 -20.17
CA GLY A 104 12.24 -4.15 -21.29
C GLY A 104 11.32 -2.95 -21.04
N SER A 105 11.92 -1.76 -21.15
CA SER A 105 11.39 -0.39 -21.12
C SER A 105 10.43 -0.02 -19.97
N LYS A 106 10.98 0.71 -18.98
CA LYS A 106 10.16 1.49 -18.04
C LYS A 106 9.37 2.51 -18.85
N GLN A 107 8.04 2.44 -18.83
CA GLN A 107 7.21 3.46 -19.46
C GLN A 107 7.55 4.83 -18.85
N ARG A 108 7.79 5.83 -19.70
CA ARG A 108 8.09 7.21 -19.29
C ARG A 108 6.88 7.78 -18.53
N GLY A 109 7.08 8.23 -17.28
CA GLY A 109 6.03 8.80 -16.42
C GLY A 109 5.99 8.21 -15.01
N ARG A 110 4.95 8.55 -14.23
CA ARG A 110 4.76 8.01 -12.87
C ARG A 110 4.57 6.48 -12.96
N PRO A 111 5.38 5.67 -12.26
CA PRO A 111 5.24 4.22 -12.29
C PRO A 111 3.86 3.82 -11.74
N LYS A 112 3.12 3.03 -12.52
CA LYS A 112 1.86 2.44 -12.09
C LYS A 112 2.12 1.36 -11.05
N THR A 113 1.33 1.33 -9.98
CA THR A 113 1.37 0.26 -8.99
C THR A 113 0.83 -1.02 -9.59
N SER A 114 1.73 -1.93 -9.96
CA SER A 114 1.40 -3.28 -10.41
C SER A 114 1.28 -4.22 -9.20
N ILE A 115 0.52 -5.31 -9.35
CA ILE A 115 0.39 -6.32 -8.29
C ILE A 115 1.76 -6.85 -7.84
N VAL A 116 2.70 -7.06 -8.77
CA VAL A 116 4.06 -7.52 -8.46
C VAL A 116 4.84 -6.50 -7.65
N THR A 117 4.74 -5.20 -7.97
CA THR A 117 5.40 -4.17 -7.17
C THR A 117 4.86 -4.09 -5.74
N THR A 118 3.57 -4.36 -5.55
CA THR A 118 2.97 -4.37 -4.22
C THR A 118 3.35 -5.63 -3.44
N LEU A 119 3.35 -6.80 -4.09
CA LEU A 119 3.82 -8.06 -3.48
C LEU A 119 5.30 -8.00 -3.08
N ARG A 120 6.16 -7.38 -3.90
CA ARG A 120 7.56 -7.12 -3.53
C ARG A 120 7.70 -6.27 -2.27
N ARG A 121 6.83 -5.28 -2.09
CA ARG A 121 6.83 -4.44 -0.89
C ARG A 121 6.44 -5.27 0.33
N ASP A 122 5.36 -6.05 0.22
CA ASP A 122 4.89 -6.93 1.29
C ASP A 122 5.99 -7.95 1.71
N LEU A 123 6.73 -8.51 0.74
CA LEU A 123 7.86 -9.41 1.03
C LEU A 123 9.07 -8.69 1.60
N LYS A 124 9.37 -7.47 1.17
CA LYS A 124 10.50 -6.69 1.71
C LYS A 124 10.27 -6.32 3.18
N SER A 125 9.04 -6.02 3.54
CA SER A 125 8.61 -5.80 4.93
C SER A 125 8.68 -7.07 5.79
N HIS A 126 8.71 -8.25 5.16
CA HIS A 126 8.81 -9.53 5.83
C HIS A 126 10.26 -10.05 5.81
N ASN A 127 10.99 -9.84 6.91
CA ASN A 127 12.34 -10.37 7.09
C ASN A 127 12.29 -11.73 7.82
N ASN A 128 12.35 -12.84 7.07
CA ASN A 128 12.44 -14.19 7.62
C ASN A 128 13.33 -15.05 6.72
N ASP A 129 14.16 -15.88 7.33
CA ASP A 129 15.11 -16.78 6.66
C ASP A 129 14.42 -17.96 5.96
N HIS A 130 13.20 -18.32 6.37
CA HIS A 130 12.52 -19.52 5.89
C HIS A 130 11.80 -19.35 4.54
N TRP A 131 11.46 -18.11 4.15
CA TRP A 131 10.61 -17.84 2.99
C TRP A 131 11.31 -16.93 1.97
N PRO A 132 10.93 -16.98 0.68
CA PRO A 132 11.54 -16.14 -0.34
C PRO A 132 11.37 -14.66 0.00
N THR A 133 12.50 -13.99 0.21
CA THR A 133 12.57 -12.59 0.64
C THR A 133 12.38 -11.61 -0.52
N ARG A 134 12.36 -12.11 -1.77
CA ARG A 134 12.40 -11.30 -2.99
C ARG A 134 11.59 -11.94 -4.12
N LEU A 135 11.08 -11.09 -5.01
CA LEU A 135 10.35 -11.46 -6.23
C LEU A 135 10.97 -10.71 -7.43
N HIS A 136 12.19 -11.04 -7.82
CA HIS A 136 12.88 -10.38 -8.92
C HIS A 136 13.00 -11.26 -10.17
N SER A 137 13.22 -12.55 -9.98
CA SER A 137 13.44 -13.49 -11.06
C SER A 137 12.24 -14.42 -11.28
N ILE A 138 12.21 -15.07 -12.44
CA ILE A 138 11.29 -16.17 -12.74
C ILE A 138 11.52 -17.33 -11.75
N LYS A 139 12.78 -17.56 -11.35
CA LYS A 139 13.10 -18.59 -10.35
C LYS A 139 12.40 -18.35 -9.01
N ASP A 140 12.34 -17.09 -8.58
CA ASP A 140 11.63 -16.70 -7.35
C ASP A 140 10.12 -16.96 -7.47
N LEU A 141 9.57 -16.73 -8.67
CA LEU A 141 8.17 -17.02 -8.96
C LEU A 141 7.88 -18.53 -8.95
N ASP A 142 8.76 -19.34 -9.52
CA ASP A 142 8.60 -20.80 -9.53
C ASP A 142 8.74 -21.38 -8.13
N HIS A 143 9.68 -20.90 -7.31
CA HIS A 143 9.76 -21.27 -5.90
C HIS A 143 8.47 -20.94 -5.13
N LEU A 144 7.85 -19.78 -5.41
CA LEU A 144 6.55 -19.46 -4.84
C LEU A 144 5.42 -20.33 -5.37
N ARG A 145 5.50 -20.83 -6.61
CA ARG A 145 4.53 -21.79 -7.14
C ARG A 145 4.61 -23.10 -6.37
N ASP A 146 5.81 -23.58 -6.10
CA ASP A 146 6.02 -24.82 -5.33
C ASP A 146 5.42 -24.69 -3.92
N ILE A 147 5.69 -23.57 -3.23
CA ILE A 147 5.07 -23.26 -1.92
C ILE A 147 3.55 -23.13 -2.06
N ALA A 148 3.04 -22.52 -3.12
CA ALA A 148 1.62 -22.32 -3.32
C ALA A 148 0.87 -23.64 -3.50
N GLN A 149 1.47 -24.68 -4.08
CA GLN A 149 0.85 -25.99 -4.22
C GLN A 149 0.53 -26.62 -2.85
N ASN A 150 1.38 -26.38 -1.84
CA ASN A 150 1.07 -26.76 -0.47
C ASN A 150 0.24 -25.68 0.23
N ILE A 151 -1.02 -26.00 0.55
CA ILE A 151 -1.91 -25.05 1.23
C ILE A 151 -1.45 -24.69 2.66
N PHE A 152 -0.75 -25.59 3.34
CA PHE A 152 -0.23 -25.34 4.69
C PHE A 152 0.93 -24.37 4.63
N ASP A 153 1.94 -24.63 3.80
CA ASP A 153 3.10 -23.74 3.64
C ASP A 153 2.66 -22.35 3.18
N TRP A 154 1.73 -22.29 2.23
CA TRP A 154 1.14 -21.02 1.81
C TRP A 154 0.40 -20.28 2.92
N LYS A 155 -0.35 -21.01 3.77
CA LYS A 155 -1.03 -20.42 4.93
C LYS A 155 0.00 -19.87 5.91
N HIS A 156 1.08 -20.61 6.17
CA HIS A 156 2.16 -20.18 7.06
C HIS A 156 2.87 -18.92 6.53
N LEU A 157 3.24 -18.89 5.25
CA LEU A 157 3.81 -17.71 4.59
C LEU A 157 2.91 -16.49 4.72
N ARG A 158 1.62 -16.63 4.41
CA ARG A 158 0.68 -15.50 4.49
C ARG A 158 0.50 -15.02 5.93
N THR A 159 0.42 -15.94 6.89
CA THR A 159 0.31 -15.58 8.31
C THR A 159 1.59 -14.89 8.81
N SER A 160 2.78 -15.30 8.34
CA SER A 160 4.02 -14.62 8.72
C SER A 160 4.10 -13.21 8.13
N ILE A 161 3.76 -13.02 6.86
CA ILE A 161 3.68 -11.69 6.22
C ILE A 161 2.66 -10.80 6.94
N TYR A 162 1.47 -11.35 7.25
CA TYR A 162 0.44 -10.61 7.99
C TYR A 162 0.95 -10.15 9.36
N ARG A 163 1.64 -11.02 10.10
CA ARG A 163 2.23 -10.68 11.42
C ARG A 163 3.29 -9.60 11.30
N SER A 164 4.17 -9.66 10.29
CA SER A 164 5.16 -8.61 10.03
C SER A 164 4.50 -7.27 9.73
N ALA A 165 3.48 -7.24 8.86
CA ALA A 165 2.74 -6.02 8.54
C ALA A 165 1.94 -5.45 9.74
N GLN A 166 1.38 -6.33 10.57
CA GLN A 166 0.72 -5.94 11.82
C GLN A 166 1.72 -5.35 12.82
N ALA A 167 2.93 -5.91 12.90
CA ALA A 167 4.01 -5.40 13.75
C ALA A 167 4.47 -4.01 13.28
N GLU A 168 4.66 -3.77 11.98
CA GLU A 168 4.97 -2.43 11.44
C GLU A 168 3.91 -1.40 11.83
N THR A 169 2.63 -1.76 11.73
CA THR A 169 1.51 -0.90 12.17
C THR A 169 1.52 -0.65 13.70
N SER A 170 2.20 -1.52 14.45
CA SER A 170 2.31 -1.48 15.91
C SER A 170 3.58 -0.80 16.44
N VAL A 171 4.66 -0.71 15.67
CA VAL A 171 5.92 -0.08 16.14
C VAL A 171 5.83 1.45 16.19
N ASP A 172 4.92 2.07 15.42
CA ASP A 172 4.54 3.49 15.57
C ASP A 172 3.94 3.82 16.97
N VAL A 173 3.71 2.80 17.81
CA VAL A 173 3.20 2.93 19.20
C VAL A 173 4.30 3.33 20.18
N ALA A 174 5.55 2.93 19.97
CA ALA A 174 6.61 3.08 20.98
C ALA A 174 7.48 4.34 20.82
N ALA A 175 7.50 4.98 19.65
CA ALA A 175 8.47 6.02 19.34
C ALA A 175 8.10 7.46 19.76
N ASP A 176 6.85 7.74 20.15
CA ASP A 176 6.44 9.11 20.56
C ASP A 176 5.82 9.15 21.96
N GLY A 177 6.40 8.39 22.89
CA GLY A 177 6.08 8.45 24.31
C GLY A 177 7.03 9.37 25.08
N HIS A 178 7.19 10.63 24.67
CA HIS A 178 7.78 11.72 25.46
C HIS A 178 7.02 13.02 25.21
#